data_AF-A0A7J0BLG9-F1
#
_entry.id   AF-A0A7J0BLG9-F1
#
_cell.length_a   1.000
_cell.length_b   1.000
_cell.length_c   1.000
_cell.angle_alpha   90.00
_cell.angle_beta   90.00
_cell.angle_gamma   90.00
#
_symmetry.space_group_name_H-M   'P 1'
#
loop_
_entity.id
_entity.type
_entity.pdbx_description
1 polymer ?
#
loop_
_entity_poly.entity_id
_entity_poly.type
_entity_poly.pdbx_seq_one_letter_code
_entity_poly.pdbx_strand_id
1 'polypeptide(L)'
;MKTPTLVTLLCACLSLSVLMGCVVHQPPAAPVTQNATVVPVEPPLTVMDGADFAVFTKRFLPELVKRKILTPNGTPAPETPLLLHGTNVPEGEYRPKSFGRDFYERLSLRFMWNAEERADATEPVTHSSMTSTGEALNINESSLVVVSEFSTDIYTLIALLDWNQDGKRDWLVRYRFKPGVESPSSSRLLIIPAPKPEGILEAEVIEAVECTEEGCKSYTGTGLPEILGYDPVAEAQKQETK
;
A
#
# COMPACT_ATOMS: atom_id res chain seq x y z
N MET A 1 54.63 -24.79 42.26
CA MET A 1 54.84 -26.19 41.85
C MET A 1 54.92 -26.24 40.33
N LYS A 2 56.03 -26.77 39.83
CA LYS A 2 56.39 -27.17 38.45
C LYS A 2 56.26 -26.14 37.31
N THR A 3 57.42 -25.54 37.03
CA THR A 3 57.92 -25.03 35.74
C THR A 3 58.27 -26.21 34.78
N PRO A 4 58.99 -26.01 33.65
CA PRO A 4 58.46 -25.94 32.28
C PRO A 4 59.09 -27.02 31.36
N THR A 5 58.72 -27.08 30.07
CA THR A 5 59.62 -27.69 29.07
C THR A 5 59.62 -26.90 27.77
N LEU A 6 60.78 -26.33 27.52
CA LEU A 6 61.29 -25.74 26.29
C LEU A 6 61.99 -26.86 25.51
N VAL A 7 61.74 -27.02 24.21
CA VAL A 7 62.74 -27.64 23.31
C VAL A 7 62.83 -26.83 22.02
N THR A 8 64.03 -26.30 21.88
CA THR A 8 64.62 -25.57 20.77
C THR A 8 64.99 -26.52 19.61
N LEU A 9 65.19 -25.94 18.43
CA LEU A 9 66.42 -26.04 17.60
C LEU A 9 66.25 -26.52 16.14
N LEU A 10 66.61 -25.59 15.25
CA LEU A 10 67.29 -25.70 13.94
C LEU A 10 66.91 -26.80 12.94
N CYS A 11 66.60 -26.37 11.70
CA CYS A 11 67.48 -26.72 10.58
C CYS A 11 67.35 -25.72 9.44
N ALA A 12 68.46 -25.05 9.13
CA ALA A 12 68.66 -24.27 7.92
C ALA A 12 69.19 -25.21 6.82
N CYS A 13 68.60 -25.17 5.64
CA CYS A 13 69.26 -25.61 4.41
C CYS A 13 69.09 -24.51 3.36
N LEU A 14 70.17 -23.75 3.17
CA LEU A 14 70.43 -23.02 1.94
C LEU A 14 70.60 -24.04 0.80
N SER A 15 69.83 -23.89 -0.27
CA SER A 15 70.24 -24.40 -1.57
C SER A 15 69.91 -23.35 -2.63
N LEU A 16 70.97 -22.68 -3.05
CA LEU A 16 71.04 -21.79 -4.19
C LEU A 16 71.07 -22.67 -5.45
N SER A 17 70.04 -22.59 -6.28
CA SER A 17 70.05 -23.16 -7.63
C SER A 17 69.46 -22.16 -8.61
N VAL A 18 70.35 -21.45 -9.30
CA VAL A 18 70.06 -20.70 -10.51
C VAL A 18 69.89 -21.71 -11.64
N LEU A 19 68.76 -21.70 -12.34
CA LEU A 19 68.68 -22.14 -13.74
C LEU A 19 67.47 -21.49 -14.43
N MET A 20 67.80 -20.87 -15.56
CA MET A 20 66.99 -20.27 -16.62
C MET A 20 65.57 -20.81 -16.84
N GLY A 21 64.65 -19.87 -17.13
CA GLY A 21 63.76 -20.01 -18.29
C GLY A 21 62.35 -20.53 -18.01
N CYS A 22 61.43 -19.62 -17.71
CA CYS A 22 60.09 -19.54 -18.32
C CYS A 22 59.40 -18.28 -17.78
N VAL A 23 59.36 -17.23 -18.60
CA VAL A 23 58.47 -16.08 -18.38
C VAL A 23 57.06 -16.59 -18.63
N VAL A 24 56.36 -16.97 -17.56
CA VAL A 24 54.90 -17.13 -17.62
C VAL A 24 54.34 -15.71 -17.66
N HIS A 25 53.97 -15.27 -18.85
CA HIS A 25 53.13 -14.09 -19.04
C HIS A 25 51.82 -14.34 -18.29
N GLN A 26 51.71 -13.80 -17.08
CA GLN A 26 50.46 -13.76 -16.34
C GLN A 26 49.60 -12.70 -17.02
N PRO A 27 48.45 -13.05 -17.65
CA PRO A 27 47.60 -12.05 -18.26
C PRO A 27 47.13 -11.07 -17.18
N PRO A 28 47.01 -9.76 -17.50
CA PRO A 28 46.52 -8.79 -16.54
C PRO A 28 45.15 -9.24 -16.03
N ALA A 29 45.00 -9.25 -14.69
CA ALA A 29 43.74 -9.54 -14.05
C ALA A 29 42.66 -8.66 -14.68
N ALA A 30 41.60 -9.30 -15.18
CA ALA A 30 40.43 -8.61 -15.69
C ALA A 30 39.94 -7.60 -14.63
N PRO A 31 39.51 -6.40 -15.03
CA PRO A 31 38.96 -5.45 -14.08
C PRO A 31 37.79 -6.12 -13.36
N VAL A 32 37.88 -6.15 -12.02
CA VAL A 32 36.78 -6.57 -11.16
C VAL A 32 35.63 -5.62 -11.46
N THR A 33 34.66 -6.09 -12.22
CA THR A 33 33.38 -5.42 -12.38
C THR A 33 32.81 -5.28 -10.99
N GLN A 34 32.86 -4.07 -10.44
CA GLN A 34 32.08 -3.73 -9.25
C GLN A 34 30.64 -3.96 -9.68
N ASN A 35 30.05 -5.07 -9.22
CA ASN A 35 28.61 -5.26 -9.29
C ASN A 35 28.02 -4.06 -8.55
N ALA A 36 27.56 -3.07 -9.32
CA ALA A 36 26.66 -2.07 -8.82
C ALA A 36 25.53 -2.86 -8.17
N THR A 37 25.41 -2.76 -6.85
CA THR A 37 24.24 -3.26 -6.15
C THR A 37 23.08 -2.48 -6.74
N VAL A 38 22.39 -3.11 -7.70
CA VAL A 38 21.12 -2.62 -8.20
C VAL A 38 20.21 -2.70 -6.99
N VAL A 39 19.99 -1.57 -6.32
CA VAL A 39 18.95 -1.44 -5.32
C VAL A 39 17.67 -1.87 -6.02
N PRO A 40 16.95 -2.90 -5.54
CA PRO A 40 15.68 -3.27 -6.13
C PRO A 40 14.75 -2.07 -6.02
N VAL A 41 14.51 -1.38 -7.14
CA VAL A 41 13.47 -0.37 -7.21
C VAL A 41 12.16 -1.14 -7.16
N GLU A 42 11.49 -1.03 -6.04
CA GLU A 42 10.25 -1.72 -5.80
C GLU A 42 9.08 -1.15 -6.62
N PRO A 43 8.07 -1.99 -6.89
CA PRO A 43 6.97 -1.62 -7.76
C PRO A 43 5.93 -0.70 -7.11
N PRO A 44 5.48 0.35 -7.81
CA PRO A 44 4.43 1.26 -7.35
C PRO A 44 3.01 0.75 -7.60
N LEU A 45 2.81 -0.53 -7.98
CA LEU A 45 1.48 -1.14 -8.07
C LEU A 45 1.47 -2.62 -7.62
N THR A 46 0.59 -2.94 -6.67
CA THR A 46 0.25 -4.32 -6.24
C THR A 46 -1.26 -4.51 -6.34
N VAL A 47 -1.74 -5.50 -7.08
CA VAL A 47 -3.18 -5.78 -7.24
C VAL A 47 -3.61 -6.91 -6.30
N MET A 48 -4.65 -6.66 -5.52
CA MET A 48 -5.20 -7.57 -4.51
C MET A 48 -6.54 -8.16 -4.97
N ASP A 49 -7.40 -7.36 -5.62
CA ASP A 49 -8.63 -7.82 -6.27
C ASP A 49 -8.60 -7.44 -7.76
N GLY A 50 -8.34 -8.44 -8.61
CA GLY A 50 -8.20 -8.22 -10.06
C GLY A 50 -9.49 -7.77 -10.76
N ALA A 51 -10.66 -8.21 -10.27
CA ALA A 51 -11.94 -7.88 -10.90
C ALA A 51 -12.34 -6.42 -10.58
N ASP A 52 -12.27 -6.04 -9.31
CA ASP A 52 -12.54 -4.67 -8.90
C ASP A 52 -11.47 -3.71 -9.44
N PHE A 53 -10.21 -4.15 -9.54
CA PHE A 53 -9.15 -3.35 -10.17
C PHE A 53 -9.41 -3.16 -11.66
N ALA A 54 -9.86 -4.17 -12.41
CA ALA A 54 -10.20 -4.01 -13.83
C ALA A 54 -11.35 -3.01 -14.05
N VAL A 55 -12.38 -3.02 -13.19
CA VAL A 55 -13.46 -2.04 -13.23
C VAL A 55 -12.94 -0.63 -12.92
N PHE A 56 -12.10 -0.50 -11.89
CA PHE A 56 -11.47 0.74 -11.51
C PHE A 56 -10.60 1.30 -12.64
N THR A 57 -9.69 0.51 -13.19
CA THR A 57 -8.76 0.96 -14.24
C THR A 57 -9.50 1.39 -15.49
N LYS A 58 -10.56 0.69 -15.90
CA LYS A 58 -11.40 1.12 -17.03
C LYS A 58 -12.02 2.49 -16.80
N ARG A 59 -12.48 2.77 -15.58
CA ARG A 59 -13.17 4.02 -15.22
C ARG A 59 -12.21 5.19 -15.02
N PHE A 60 -11.06 4.93 -14.41
CA PHE A 60 -10.08 5.95 -14.02
C PHE A 60 -8.84 6.00 -14.92
N LEU A 61 -8.87 5.32 -16.08
CA LEU A 61 -7.72 5.23 -16.98
C LEU A 61 -7.04 6.58 -17.26
N PRO A 62 -7.77 7.67 -17.61
CA PRO A 62 -7.13 8.96 -17.88
C PRO A 62 -6.34 9.50 -16.67
N GLU A 63 -6.88 9.35 -15.45
CA GLU A 63 -6.24 9.81 -14.23
C GLU A 63 -5.05 8.93 -13.86
N LEU A 64 -5.18 7.61 -14.00
CA LEU A 64 -4.09 6.66 -13.78
C LEU A 64 -2.92 6.86 -14.76
N VAL A 65 -3.22 7.26 -16.00
CA VAL A 65 -2.22 7.62 -17.00
C VAL A 65 -1.54 8.93 -16.67
N LYS A 66 -2.32 9.97 -16.31
CA LYS A 66 -1.79 11.26 -15.86
C LYS A 66 -0.86 11.09 -14.65
N ARG A 67 -1.22 10.17 -13.74
CA ARG A 67 -0.43 9.80 -12.57
C ARG A 67 0.71 8.81 -12.85
N LYS A 68 0.94 8.42 -14.10
CA LYS A 68 2.01 7.46 -14.49
C LYS A 68 1.93 6.11 -13.77
N ILE A 69 0.75 5.75 -13.28
CA ILE A 69 0.49 4.43 -12.69
C ILE A 69 0.32 3.41 -13.83
N LEU A 70 -0.44 3.80 -14.87
CA LEU A 70 -0.68 3.00 -16.06
C LEU A 70 -0.25 3.74 -17.34
N THR A 71 0.03 2.98 -18.39
CA THR A 71 0.13 3.45 -19.77
C THR A 71 -1.26 3.73 -20.35
N PRO A 72 -1.36 4.46 -21.47
CA PRO A 72 -2.63 4.66 -22.19
C PRO A 72 -3.34 3.36 -22.59
N ASN A 73 -2.62 2.24 -22.66
CA ASN A 73 -3.17 0.93 -22.98
C ASN A 73 -3.67 0.16 -21.75
N GLY A 74 -3.65 0.77 -20.56
CA GLY A 74 -4.07 0.15 -19.31
C GLY A 74 -3.06 -0.86 -18.74
N THR A 75 -1.88 -0.98 -19.33
CA THR A 75 -0.77 -1.74 -18.75
C THR A 75 -0.05 -0.88 -17.72
N PRO A 76 0.60 -1.43 -16.70
CA PRO A 76 1.42 -0.64 -15.79
C PRO A 76 2.54 0.10 -16.51
N ALA A 77 2.84 1.32 -16.07
CA ALA A 77 3.86 2.13 -16.69
C ALA A 77 5.25 1.46 -16.55
N PRO A 78 6.18 1.63 -17.49
CA PRO A 78 7.52 1.00 -17.41
C PRO A 78 8.32 1.40 -16.18
N GLU A 79 8.16 2.64 -15.71
CA GLU A 79 8.66 3.16 -14.43
C GLU A 79 7.93 2.59 -13.19
N THR A 80 6.88 1.81 -13.42
CA THR A 80 5.99 1.23 -12.43
C THR A 80 6.02 -0.29 -12.55
N PRO A 81 7.07 -0.98 -12.02
CA PRO A 81 6.99 -2.44 -11.99
C PRO A 81 5.71 -2.88 -11.27
N LEU A 82 5.26 -4.11 -11.51
CA LEU A 82 4.16 -4.73 -10.78
C LEU A 82 4.73 -5.75 -9.80
N LEU A 83 4.23 -5.79 -8.56
CA LEU A 83 4.25 -7.03 -7.78
C LEU A 83 2.85 -7.65 -7.84
N LEU A 84 2.72 -8.69 -8.67
CA LEU A 84 1.68 -9.69 -8.51
C LEU A 84 2.17 -10.68 -7.45
N HIS A 85 1.70 -10.52 -6.21
CA HIS A 85 1.99 -11.38 -5.05
C HIS A 85 3.50 -11.58 -4.73
N GLY A 86 4.00 -10.96 -3.65
CA GLY A 86 5.23 -11.47 -3.00
C GLY A 86 6.19 -10.46 -2.37
N THR A 87 6.26 -10.53 -1.04
CA THR A 87 7.43 -10.59 -0.14
C THR A 87 8.57 -9.57 -0.14
N ASN A 88 8.70 -8.70 -1.12
CA ASN A 88 9.66 -7.59 -1.02
C ASN A 88 8.85 -6.32 -0.85
N VAL A 89 8.97 -5.72 0.35
CA VAL A 89 8.48 -4.39 0.70
C VAL A 89 9.74 -3.56 0.95
N PRO A 90 9.87 -2.33 0.42
CA PRO A 90 11.08 -1.57 0.60
C PRO A 90 11.18 -1.24 2.10
N GLU A 91 12.40 -1.19 2.64
CA GLU A 91 12.58 -0.82 4.04
C GLU A 91 11.86 0.51 4.33
N GLY A 92 10.83 0.47 5.18
CA GLY A 92 10.07 1.65 5.61
C GLY A 92 8.61 1.74 5.16
N GLU A 93 8.13 0.88 4.25
CA GLU A 93 6.70 0.86 3.90
C GLU A 93 5.88 -0.03 4.85
N TYR A 94 4.72 0.48 5.25
CA TYR A 94 3.83 -0.26 6.12
C TYR A 94 2.94 -1.24 5.33
N ARG A 95 3.07 -2.52 5.68
CA ARG A 95 2.17 -3.58 5.21
C ARG A 95 1.65 -4.38 6.41
N PRO A 96 0.38 -4.23 6.80
CA PRO A 96 -0.19 -4.98 7.90
C PRO A 96 -0.26 -6.47 7.55
N LYS A 97 -0.34 -7.31 8.58
CA LYS A 97 -0.66 -8.75 8.41
C LYS A 97 -2.10 -8.96 7.94
N SER A 98 -3.00 -8.03 8.23
CA SER A 98 -4.39 -8.03 7.77
C SER A 98 -4.84 -6.59 7.60
N PHE A 99 -5.12 -6.21 6.35
CA PHE A 99 -5.74 -4.93 6.02
C PHE A 99 -7.16 -4.85 6.58
N GLY A 100 -7.89 -5.97 6.62
CA GLY A 100 -9.22 -6.03 7.25
C GLY A 100 -9.21 -5.60 8.72
N ARG A 101 -8.17 -5.99 9.46
CA ARG A 101 -8.00 -5.58 10.86
C ARG A 101 -7.72 -4.08 10.97
N ASP A 102 -6.86 -3.55 10.10
CA ASP A 102 -6.61 -2.11 10.03
C ASP A 102 -7.86 -1.31 9.67
N PHE A 103 -8.70 -1.81 8.76
CA PHE A 103 -10.00 -1.20 8.47
C PHE A 103 -10.92 -1.20 9.69
N TYR A 104 -10.89 -2.25 10.50
CA TYR A 104 -11.73 -2.33 11.69
C TYR A 104 -11.24 -1.41 12.82
N GLU A 105 -9.93 -1.45 13.08
CA GLU A 105 -9.34 -0.84 14.26
C GLU A 105 -8.99 0.64 14.06
N ARG A 106 -8.70 1.06 12.82
CA ARG A 106 -7.99 2.31 12.54
C ARG A 106 -8.60 3.18 11.45
N LEU A 107 -9.41 2.64 10.55
CA LEU A 107 -10.03 3.44 9.48
C LEU A 107 -11.07 4.39 10.07
N SER A 108 -10.80 5.68 9.92
CA SER A 108 -11.74 6.77 10.18
C SER A 108 -12.98 6.60 9.33
N LEU A 109 -14.15 6.59 9.97
CA LEU A 109 -15.45 6.53 9.31
C LEU A 109 -15.92 7.91 8.82
N ARG A 110 -15.10 8.96 8.96
CA ARG A 110 -15.44 10.33 8.53
C ARG A 110 -15.79 10.42 7.05
N PHE A 111 -15.31 9.52 6.19
CA PHE A 111 -15.69 9.52 4.77
C PHE A 111 -17.18 9.18 4.54
N MET A 112 -17.87 8.65 5.56
CA MET A 112 -19.31 8.37 5.54
C MET A 112 -20.15 9.57 5.96
N TRP A 113 -19.54 10.54 6.64
CA TRP A 113 -20.23 11.68 7.22
C TRP A 113 -20.35 12.85 6.25
N ASN A 114 -21.46 13.56 6.35
CA ASN A 114 -21.65 14.83 5.65
C ASN A 114 -20.86 15.97 6.35
N ALA A 115 -20.93 17.17 5.79
CA ALA A 115 -20.20 18.34 6.30
C ALA A 115 -20.53 18.71 7.75
N GLU A 116 -21.80 18.62 8.14
CA GLU A 116 -22.30 18.99 9.46
C GLU A 116 -21.81 17.99 10.52
N GLU A 117 -22.02 16.69 10.24
CA GLU A 117 -21.54 15.58 11.08
C GLU A 117 -20.01 15.62 11.27
N ARG A 118 -19.27 16.02 10.23
CA ARG A 118 -17.81 16.20 10.30
C ARG A 118 -17.36 17.40 11.11
N ALA A 119 -18.16 18.46 11.16
CA ALA A 119 -17.85 19.68 11.92
C ALA A 119 -18.06 19.46 13.42
N ASP A 120 -19.06 18.65 13.78
CA ASP A 120 -19.41 18.34 15.16
C ASP A 120 -18.53 17.23 15.76
N ALA A 121 -17.93 16.39 14.92
CA ALA A 121 -17.02 15.34 15.37
C ALA A 121 -15.66 15.88 15.81
N THR A 122 -15.34 15.68 17.09
CA THR A 122 -14.07 16.11 17.69
C THR A 122 -12.92 15.13 17.44
N GLU A 123 -13.20 13.84 17.25
CA GLU A 123 -12.21 12.81 16.95
C GLU A 123 -12.69 11.86 15.85
N PRO A 124 -11.79 11.28 15.03
CA PRO A 124 -12.14 10.25 14.07
C PRO A 124 -12.68 9.01 14.78
N VAL A 125 -13.85 8.54 14.34
CA VAL A 125 -14.50 7.34 14.87
C VAL A 125 -14.17 6.15 13.97
N THR A 126 -13.87 5.00 14.58
CA THR A 126 -13.59 3.72 13.89
C THR A 126 -14.67 2.68 14.24
N HIS A 127 -14.75 1.60 13.46
CA HIS A 127 -15.64 0.47 13.79
C HIS A 127 -15.34 -0.13 15.17
N SER A 128 -14.06 -0.28 15.52
CA SER A 128 -13.66 -0.77 16.85
C SER A 128 -14.07 0.13 18.01
N SER A 129 -14.31 1.42 17.75
CA SER A 129 -14.78 2.38 18.75
C SER A 129 -16.31 2.46 18.85
N MET A 130 -17.04 2.01 17.83
CA MET A 130 -18.50 2.05 17.76
C MET A 130 -19.20 0.75 18.16
N THR A 131 -18.46 -0.34 18.33
CA THR A 131 -19.00 -1.69 18.29
C THR A 131 -20.17 -1.88 19.25
N SER A 132 -21.35 -2.10 18.70
CA SER A 132 -22.57 -2.33 19.47
C SER A 132 -22.75 -3.81 19.79
N THR A 133 -23.42 -4.14 20.90
CA THR A 133 -23.77 -5.52 21.25
C THR A 133 -24.70 -6.10 20.19
N GLY A 134 -24.21 -7.03 19.36
CA GLY A 134 -25.01 -7.72 18.34
C GLY A 134 -24.42 -7.71 16.93
N GLU A 135 -23.33 -6.99 16.69
CA GLU A 135 -22.65 -6.97 15.39
C GLU A 135 -21.94 -8.30 15.09
N ALA A 136 -22.03 -8.76 13.84
CA ALA A 136 -21.23 -9.85 13.32
C ALA A 136 -20.08 -9.30 12.48
N LEU A 137 -18.86 -9.74 12.78
CA LEU A 137 -17.62 -9.28 12.15
C LEU A 137 -16.97 -10.42 11.36
N ASN A 138 -16.59 -10.14 10.11
CA ASN A 138 -15.73 -11.01 9.31
C ASN A 138 -14.49 -10.23 8.87
N ILE A 139 -13.34 -10.57 9.44
CA ILE A 139 -12.05 -9.91 9.20
C ILE A 139 -11.16 -10.87 8.40
N ASN A 140 -10.78 -10.47 7.19
CA ASN A 140 -9.88 -11.22 6.31
C ASN A 140 -8.56 -10.46 6.09
N GLU A 141 -7.64 -11.07 5.34
CA GLU A 141 -6.36 -10.42 5.01
C GLU A 141 -6.55 -9.12 4.22
N SER A 142 -7.48 -9.07 3.26
CA SER A 142 -7.70 -7.93 2.37
C SER A 142 -9.08 -7.28 2.51
N SER A 143 -9.94 -7.75 3.42
CA SER A 143 -11.30 -7.25 3.54
C SER A 143 -11.85 -7.28 4.96
N LEU A 144 -12.85 -6.45 5.20
CA LEU A 144 -13.65 -6.38 6.41
C LEU A 144 -15.13 -6.38 6.04
N VAL A 145 -15.94 -7.16 6.74
CA VAL A 145 -17.41 -7.07 6.70
C VAL A 145 -17.92 -6.86 8.13
N VAL A 146 -18.70 -5.80 8.32
CA VAL A 146 -19.41 -5.50 9.57
C VAL A 146 -20.91 -5.60 9.28
N VAL A 147 -21.61 -6.48 9.99
CA VAL A 147 -23.06 -6.67 9.85
C VAL A 147 -23.72 -6.25 11.15
N SER A 148 -24.60 -5.26 11.07
CA SER A 148 -25.50 -4.85 12.16
C SER A 148 -26.93 -5.29 11.87
N GLU A 149 -27.85 -5.01 12.79
CA GLU A 149 -29.29 -5.19 12.54
C GLU A 149 -29.80 -4.35 11.35
N PHE A 150 -29.19 -3.19 11.11
CA PHE A 150 -29.69 -2.19 10.17
C PHE A 150 -28.89 -2.11 8.88
N SER A 151 -27.69 -2.69 8.84
CA SER A 151 -26.77 -2.47 7.72
C SER A 151 -25.71 -3.56 7.59
N THR A 152 -25.05 -3.56 6.43
CA THR A 152 -23.82 -4.28 6.17
C THR A 152 -22.82 -3.34 5.52
N ASP A 153 -21.68 -3.16 6.17
CA ASP A 153 -20.54 -2.42 5.68
C ASP A 153 -19.47 -3.39 5.17
N ILE A 154 -19.01 -3.19 3.94
CA ILE A 154 -18.02 -4.05 3.29
C ILE A 154 -16.84 -3.18 2.83
N TYR A 155 -15.64 -3.55 3.24
CA TYR A 155 -14.38 -2.92 2.86
C TYR A 155 -13.51 -3.96 2.14
N THR A 156 -13.00 -3.60 0.97
CA THR A 156 -12.12 -4.47 0.18
C THR A 156 -10.91 -3.68 -0.29
N LEU A 157 -9.71 -4.12 0.06
CA LEU A 157 -8.48 -3.63 -0.54
C LEU A 157 -8.40 -4.11 -1.99
N ILE A 158 -8.37 -3.18 -2.93
CA ILE A 158 -8.28 -3.46 -4.36
C ILE A 158 -6.81 -3.53 -4.78
N ALA A 159 -6.02 -2.54 -4.40
CA ALA A 159 -4.63 -2.41 -4.80
C ALA A 159 -3.82 -1.55 -3.82
N LEU A 160 -2.50 -1.70 -3.87
CA LEU A 160 -1.53 -0.74 -3.34
C LEU A 160 -0.95 0.01 -4.53
N LEU A 161 -1.02 1.33 -4.54
CA LEU A 161 -0.53 2.15 -5.65
C LEU A 161 0.06 3.48 -5.18
N ASP A 162 0.96 4.08 -5.95
CA ASP A 162 1.45 5.44 -5.70
C ASP A 162 0.46 6.46 -6.31
N TRP A 163 -0.61 6.78 -5.57
CA TRP A 163 -1.64 7.71 -6.03
C TRP A 163 -1.02 9.09 -6.15
N ASN A 164 -0.31 9.54 -5.12
CA ASN A 164 0.19 10.91 -5.00
C ASN A 164 1.51 11.19 -5.73
N GLN A 165 2.11 10.19 -6.36
CA GLN A 165 3.42 10.28 -7.03
C GLN A 165 4.55 10.68 -6.07
N ASP A 166 4.43 10.34 -4.80
CA ASP A 166 5.41 10.65 -3.76
C ASP A 166 6.33 9.47 -3.46
N GLY A 167 6.18 8.38 -4.21
CA GLY A 167 6.94 7.14 -4.05
C GLY A 167 6.47 6.27 -2.90
N LYS A 168 5.35 6.60 -2.23
CA LYS A 168 4.78 5.78 -1.16
C LYS A 168 3.57 4.99 -1.69
N ARG A 169 3.29 3.86 -1.04
CA ARG A 169 2.13 3.03 -1.37
C ARG A 169 0.89 3.48 -0.63
N ASP A 170 -0.04 4.05 -1.37
CA ASP A 170 -1.39 4.35 -0.94
C ASP A 170 -2.29 3.12 -1.11
N TRP A 171 -3.28 2.97 -0.25
CA TRP A 171 -4.23 1.86 -0.35
C TRP A 171 -5.47 2.29 -1.11
N LEU A 172 -5.74 1.61 -2.23
CA LEU A 172 -6.98 1.73 -2.95
C LEU A 172 -8.01 0.77 -2.35
N VAL A 173 -9.05 1.31 -1.73
CA VAL A 173 -10.07 0.55 -1.01
C VAL A 173 -11.44 0.83 -1.58
N ARG A 174 -12.25 -0.21 -1.75
CA ARG A 174 -13.68 -0.06 -1.99
C ARG A 174 -14.45 -0.23 -0.70
N TYR A 175 -15.31 0.72 -0.42
CA TYR A 175 -16.35 0.61 0.60
C TYR A 175 -17.72 0.42 -0.07
N ARG A 176 -18.55 -0.47 0.48
CA ARG A 176 -19.96 -0.66 0.09
C ARG A 176 -20.83 -0.67 1.35
N PHE A 177 -21.83 0.19 1.36
CA PHE A 177 -22.92 0.20 2.32
C PHE A 177 -24.12 -0.52 1.74
N LYS A 178 -24.68 -1.47 2.48
CA LYS A 178 -25.97 -2.09 2.17
C LYS A 178 -26.92 -1.92 3.35
N PRO A 179 -28.08 -1.29 3.19
CA PRO A 179 -29.06 -1.23 4.26
C PRO A 179 -29.72 -2.61 4.47
N GLY A 180 -30.14 -2.89 5.70
CA GLY A 180 -30.80 -4.14 6.10
C GLY A 180 -32.23 -4.25 5.58
N VAL A 181 -32.88 -3.11 5.33
CA VAL A 181 -34.18 -2.97 4.66
C VAL A 181 -33.97 -2.11 3.40
N GLU A 182 -34.77 -2.34 2.36
CA GLU A 182 -34.57 -1.75 1.01
C GLU A 182 -34.14 -0.27 0.99
N SER A 183 -33.25 0.05 0.04
CA SER A 183 -32.80 1.35 -0.51
C SER A 183 -32.76 2.60 0.42
N PRO A 184 -31.70 3.43 0.39
CA PRO A 184 -30.60 3.46 -0.59
C PRO A 184 -29.35 2.67 -0.17
N SER A 185 -28.67 2.09 -1.15
CA SER A 185 -27.30 1.57 -0.98
C SER A 185 -26.30 2.55 -1.55
N SER A 186 -25.08 2.51 -1.03
CA SER A 186 -24.02 3.41 -1.47
C SER A 186 -22.69 2.69 -1.57
N SER A 187 -21.79 3.21 -2.38
CA SER A 187 -20.40 2.77 -2.38
C SER A 187 -19.46 3.94 -2.52
N ARG A 188 -18.26 3.77 -2.00
CA ARG A 188 -17.17 4.73 -2.10
C ARG A 188 -15.93 4.04 -2.63
N LEU A 189 -15.17 4.75 -3.44
CA LEU A 189 -13.81 4.38 -3.75
C LEU A 189 -12.90 5.33 -2.98
N LEU A 190 -11.99 4.75 -2.21
CA LEU A 190 -11.19 5.43 -1.20
C LEU A 190 -9.70 5.28 -1.52
N ILE A 191 -8.94 6.33 -1.27
CA ILE A 191 -7.49 6.31 -1.18
C ILE A 191 -7.11 6.57 0.27
N ILE A 192 -6.32 5.66 0.86
CA ILE A 192 -5.68 5.87 2.16
C ILE A 192 -4.21 6.20 1.88
N PRO A 193 -3.81 7.48 2.00
CA PRO A 193 -2.48 7.90 1.61
C PRO A 193 -1.42 7.42 2.62
N ALA A 194 -0.32 6.87 2.12
CA ALA A 194 0.91 6.53 2.85
C ALA A 194 0.70 6.02 4.29
N PRO A 195 -0.11 4.96 4.50
CA PRO A 195 -0.52 4.52 5.82
C PRO A 195 0.68 4.14 6.69
N LYS A 196 0.57 4.41 7.99
CA LYS A 196 1.61 4.14 9.00
C LYS A 196 1.22 2.94 9.86
N PRO A 197 2.16 2.35 10.63
CA PRO A 197 1.83 1.26 11.56
C PRO A 197 0.91 1.66 12.72
N GLU A 198 0.90 2.94 13.08
CA GLU A 198 0.15 3.49 14.20
C GLU A 198 -0.69 4.68 13.75
N GLY A 199 -1.68 5.04 14.57
CA GLY A 199 -2.60 6.16 14.30
C GLY A 199 -3.81 5.77 13.45
N ILE A 200 -4.74 6.71 13.35
CA ILE A 200 -5.95 6.59 12.53
C ILE A 200 -5.59 6.66 11.05
N LEU A 201 -6.24 5.82 10.25
CA LEU A 201 -6.19 5.86 8.79
C LEU A 201 -7.30 6.79 8.32
N GLU A 202 -6.94 7.91 7.70
CA GLU A 202 -7.88 8.80 7.04
C GLU A 202 -7.98 8.42 5.55
N ALA A 203 -9.17 8.56 4.99
CA ALA A 203 -9.44 8.21 3.60
C ALA A 203 -9.90 9.44 2.80
N GLU A 204 -9.32 9.60 1.61
CA GLU A 204 -9.83 10.49 0.57
C GLU A 204 -10.85 9.73 -0.29
N VAL A 205 -12.03 10.33 -0.51
CA VAL A 205 -13.04 9.79 -1.41
C VAL A 205 -12.73 10.25 -2.84
N ILE A 206 -12.49 9.31 -3.75
CA ILE A 206 -12.24 9.59 -5.17
C ILE A 206 -13.43 9.22 -6.07
N GLU A 207 -14.37 8.41 -5.56
CA GLU A 207 -15.66 8.14 -6.18
C GLU A 207 -16.74 7.95 -5.11
N ALA A 208 -17.94 8.45 -5.38
CA ALA A 208 -19.16 8.07 -4.68
C ALA A 208 -20.17 7.50 -5.68
N VAL A 209 -20.85 6.43 -5.31
CA VAL A 209 -21.99 5.89 -6.07
C VAL A 209 -23.17 5.78 -5.12
N GLU A 210 -24.29 6.37 -5.49
CA GLU A 210 -25.56 6.31 -4.78
C GLU A 210 -26.58 5.54 -5.61
N CYS A 211 -27.21 4.54 -5.02
CA CYS A 211 -28.22 3.72 -5.68
C CYS A 211 -29.56 3.85 -4.96
N THR A 212 -30.55 4.37 -5.68
CA THR A 212 -31.95 4.45 -5.25
C THR A 212 -32.80 3.47 -6.08
N GLU A 213 -34.12 3.45 -5.84
CA GLU A 213 -35.06 2.73 -6.69
C GLU A 213 -35.00 3.16 -8.18
N GLU A 214 -34.65 4.41 -8.44
CA GLU A 214 -34.56 4.99 -9.78
C GLU A 214 -33.26 4.62 -10.52
N GLY A 215 -32.32 3.98 -9.82
CA GLY A 215 -31.03 3.54 -10.36
C GLY A 215 -29.82 4.12 -9.62
N CYS A 216 -28.64 3.87 -10.17
CA CYS A 216 -27.37 4.27 -9.57
C CYS A 216 -26.75 5.46 -10.29
N LYS A 217 -26.27 6.44 -9.53
CA LYS A 217 -25.51 7.60 -10.02
C LYS A 217 -24.10 7.56 -9.44
N SER A 218 -23.10 7.83 -10.29
CA SER A 218 -21.68 7.92 -9.91
C SER A 218 -21.23 9.37 -9.94
N TYR A 219 -20.44 9.76 -8.94
CA TYR A 219 -19.92 11.09 -8.70
C TYR A 219 -18.40 11.01 -8.55
N THR A 220 -17.68 11.82 -9.32
CA THR A 220 -16.21 11.94 -9.30
C THR A 220 -15.82 13.41 -9.47
N GLY A 221 -14.58 13.76 -9.10
CA GLY A 221 -14.03 15.10 -9.29
C GLY A 221 -14.93 16.19 -8.71
N THR A 222 -15.33 17.17 -9.53
CA THR A 222 -16.13 18.32 -9.10
C THR A 222 -17.56 17.97 -8.67
N GLY A 223 -18.05 16.75 -8.93
CA GLY A 223 -19.35 16.29 -8.45
C GLY A 223 -19.33 15.71 -7.03
N LEU A 224 -18.15 15.41 -6.49
CA LEU A 224 -18.02 14.86 -5.13
C LEU A 224 -18.45 15.84 -4.03
N PRO A 225 -18.06 17.14 -4.08
CA PRO A 225 -18.43 18.06 -3.00
C PRO A 225 -19.94 18.25 -2.85
N GLU A 226 -20.71 18.17 -3.94
CA GLU A 226 -22.16 18.29 -3.91
C GLU A 226 -22.81 17.15 -3.11
N ILE A 227 -22.34 15.91 -3.31
CA ILE A 227 -22.93 14.74 -2.65
C ILE A 227 -22.37 14.51 -1.23
N LEU A 228 -21.10 14.85 -1.01
CA LEU A 228 -20.44 14.67 0.28
C LEU A 228 -20.72 15.85 1.25
N GLY A 229 -21.08 17.02 0.71
CA GLY A 229 -21.20 18.26 1.48
C GLY A 229 -19.85 18.89 1.86
N TYR A 230 -18.72 18.27 1.50
CA TYR A 230 -17.37 18.77 1.73
C TYR A 230 -16.46 18.45 0.54
N ASP A 231 -15.38 19.22 0.37
CA ASP A 231 -14.38 18.94 -0.66
C ASP A 231 -13.34 17.92 -0.15
N PRO A 232 -13.33 16.67 -0.67
CA PRO A 232 -12.40 15.65 -0.20
C PRO A 232 -10.94 15.97 -0.53
N VAL A 233 -10.66 16.71 -1.61
CA VAL A 233 -9.31 17.07 -2.02
C VAL A 233 -8.74 18.17 -1.11
N ALA A 234 -9.55 19.19 -0.83
CA ALA A 234 -9.14 20.27 0.07
C ALA A 234 -8.91 19.76 1.51
N GLU A 235 -9.69 18.78 1.95
CA GLU A 235 -9.51 18.17 3.27
C GLU A 235 -8.25 17.32 3.37
N ALA A 236 -7.93 16.52 2.34
CA ALA A 236 -6.69 15.74 2.30
C ALA A 236 -5.45 16.65 2.44
N GLN A 237 -5.45 17.80 1.76
CA GLN A 237 -4.33 18.77 1.82
C GLN A 237 -4.13 19.40 3.20
N LYS A 238 -5.20 19.63 3.97
CA LYS A 238 -5.10 20.17 5.34
C LYS A 238 -4.42 19.20 6.31
N GLN A 239 -4.47 17.90 6.01
CA GLN A 239 -3.89 16.87 6.87
C GLN A 239 -2.38 16.74 6.68
N GLU A 240 -1.86 17.07 5.48
CA GLU A 240 -0.42 17.04 5.19
C GLU A 240 0.37 18.20 5.84
N THR A 241 -0.33 19.23 6.36
CA THR A 241 0.30 20.44 6.94
C THR A 241 0.42 20.42 8.47
N LYS A 242 -0.03 19.35 9.14
CA LYS A 242 0.07 19.15 10.59
C LYS A 242 1.18 18.17 10.94
#